data_AF-A0A8T8E2V1-F1
#
_entry.id   AF-A0A8T8E2V1-F1
#
_cell.length_a   1.000
_cell.length_b   1.000
_cell.length_c   1.000
_cell.angle_alpha   90.00
_cell.angle_beta   90.00
_cell.angle_gamma   90.00
#
_symmetry.space_group_name_H-M   'P 1'
#
loop_
_entity.id
_entity.type
_entity.pdbx_description
1 polymer ?
#
loop_
_entity_poly.entity_id
_entity_poly.type
_entity_poly.pdbx_seq_one_letter_code
_entity_poly.pdbx_strand_id
1 'polypeptide(L)'
;MTNRPKLRLGKTLVPGLLAVGLFALMALIVLNTPFESMADGGFEVESVTAAIGYALFDLEALQQDAGVVGTESFLAAFLLIAVALDAALDASLVLAKREESGEPVSPLSSTSPDDAGTGARPATDSNGFGGSEPTATDGGRSETAAGDDSNGGDRQ
;
A
#
# COMPACT_ATOMS: atom_id res chain seq x y z
N MET A 1 -21.29 47.62 12.26
CA MET A 1 -20.49 46.78 13.16
C MET A 1 -19.70 45.80 12.29
N THR A 2 -18.39 45.97 12.18
CA THR A 2 -17.53 45.05 11.41
C THR A 2 -16.93 44.04 12.38
N ASN A 3 -17.36 42.78 12.28
CA ASN A 3 -16.77 41.70 13.05
C ASN A 3 -15.31 41.54 12.63
N ARG A 4 -14.38 41.68 13.59
CA ARG A 4 -12.97 41.40 13.35
C ARG A 4 -12.74 39.87 13.39
N PRO A 5 -12.01 39.30 12.42
CA PRO A 5 -11.72 37.87 12.41
C PRO A 5 -10.88 37.49 13.63
N LYS A 6 -11.38 36.56 14.44
CA LYS A 6 -10.65 35.98 15.58
C LYS A 6 -9.88 34.77 15.08
N LEU A 7 -8.55 34.84 15.10
CA LEU A 7 -7.70 33.69 14.81
C LEU A 7 -7.91 32.62 15.89
N ARG A 8 -8.17 31.38 15.47
CA ARG A 8 -8.30 30.23 16.38
C ARG A 8 -6.91 29.73 16.75
N LEU A 9 -6.28 30.31 17.77
CA LEU A 9 -4.95 29.91 18.28
C LEU A 9 -5.01 28.69 19.23
N GLY A 10 -5.97 27.81 19.06
CA GLY A 10 -6.14 26.61 19.91
C GLY A 10 -5.44 25.37 19.36
N LYS A 11 -6.04 24.20 19.59
CA LYS A 11 -5.60 22.88 19.07
C LYS A 11 -5.38 22.84 17.54
N THR A 12 -5.96 23.80 16.82
CA THR A 12 -5.77 24.03 15.38
C THR A 12 -4.38 24.52 14.99
N LEU A 13 -3.55 24.97 15.92
CA LEU A 13 -2.15 25.31 15.66
C LEU A 13 -1.21 24.11 15.64
N VAL A 14 -1.60 22.97 16.23
CA VAL A 14 -0.75 21.77 16.32
C VAL A 14 -0.29 21.28 14.94
N PRO A 15 -1.17 21.17 13.91
CA PRO A 15 -0.74 20.77 12.57
C PRO A 15 0.21 21.80 11.93
N GLY A 16 -0.01 23.10 12.19
CA GLY A 16 0.85 24.16 11.70
C GLY A 16 2.25 24.10 12.33
N LEU A 17 2.33 23.83 13.63
CA LEU A 17 3.61 23.65 14.33
C LEU A 17 4.36 22.41 13.82
N LEU A 18 3.65 21.31 13.55
CA LEU A 18 4.24 20.12 12.92
C LEU A 18 4.80 20.42 11.53
N ALA A 19 4.09 21.19 10.71
CA ALA A 19 4.57 21.58 9.39
C ALA A 19 5.87 22.41 9.47
N VAL A 20 5.94 23.36 10.40
CA VAL A 20 7.16 24.17 10.63
C VAL A 20 8.30 23.30 11.16
N GLY A 21 8.00 22.35 12.06
CA GLY A 21 8.99 21.40 12.56
C GLY A 21 9.56 20.51 11.45
N LEU A 22 8.71 19.97 10.58
CA LEU A 22 9.13 19.18 9.41
C LEU A 22 9.97 20.02 8.44
N PHE A 23 9.58 21.27 8.21
CA PHE A 23 10.36 22.20 7.39
C PHE A 23 11.76 22.42 7.96
N ALA A 24 11.88 22.69 9.26
CA ALA A 24 13.17 22.88 9.91
C ALA A 24 14.03 21.60 9.86
N LEU A 25 13.43 20.42 10.02
CA LEU A 25 14.12 19.15 9.86
C LEU A 25 14.65 18.94 8.44
N MET A 26 13.82 19.20 7.41
CA MET A 26 14.24 19.13 6.02
C MET A 26 15.36 20.12 5.71
N ALA A 27 15.27 21.34 6.22
CA ALA A 27 16.32 22.34 6.10
C ALA A 27 17.63 21.83 6.75
N LEU A 28 17.57 21.30 7.97
CA LEU A 28 18.74 20.74 8.65
C LEU A 28 19.41 19.65 7.81
N ILE A 29 18.63 18.73 7.24
CA ILE A 29 19.16 17.66 6.37
C ILE A 29 19.86 18.28 5.15
N VAL A 30 19.18 19.16 4.41
CA VAL A 30 19.75 19.79 3.20
C VAL A 30 21.04 20.55 3.50
N LEU A 31 21.12 21.24 4.64
CA LEU A 31 22.33 21.98 5.04
C LEU A 31 23.49 21.08 5.50
N ASN A 32 23.20 19.86 5.97
CA ASN A 32 24.22 18.93 6.46
C ASN A 32 24.59 17.84 5.46
N THR A 33 23.81 17.63 4.40
CA THR A 33 24.10 16.64 3.37
C THR A 33 25.18 17.18 2.41
N PRO A 34 26.37 16.56 2.34
CA PRO A 34 27.35 16.91 1.34
C PRO A 34 26.84 16.47 -0.04
N PHE A 35 26.92 17.38 -1.02
CA PHE A 35 26.71 17.05 -2.42
C PHE A 35 28.08 16.94 -3.08
N GLU A 36 28.43 15.75 -3.54
CA GLU A 36 29.64 15.57 -4.34
C GLU A 36 29.41 16.12 -5.76
N SER A 37 30.44 16.76 -6.33
CA SER A 37 30.41 17.13 -7.74
C SER A 37 30.35 15.87 -8.58
N MET A 38 29.43 15.82 -9.55
CA MET A 38 29.35 14.73 -10.52
C MET A 38 30.74 14.48 -11.11
N ALA A 39 31.23 13.23 -10.99
CA ALA A 39 32.55 12.87 -11.49
C ALA A 39 32.64 13.13 -13.01
N ASP A 40 33.78 13.66 -13.45
CA ASP A 40 34.08 13.90 -14.86
C ASP A 40 34.04 12.56 -15.61
N GLY A 41 32.93 12.28 -16.30
CA GLY A 41 32.67 11.00 -16.98
C GLY A 41 31.18 10.60 -17.03
N GLY A 42 30.35 11.15 -16.14
CA GLY A 42 28.91 10.83 -16.10
C GLY A 42 28.61 9.43 -15.56
N PHE A 43 27.39 8.94 -15.80
CA PHE A 43 26.94 7.62 -15.36
C PHE A 43 27.38 6.55 -16.38
N GLU A 44 28.65 6.17 -16.39
CA GLU A 44 29.11 4.94 -17.08
C GLU A 44 28.71 3.70 -16.26
N VAL A 45 27.40 3.50 -16.09
CA VAL A 45 26.83 2.36 -15.37
C VAL A 45 25.93 1.59 -16.31
N GLU A 46 26.18 0.30 -16.44
CA GLU A 46 25.45 -0.56 -17.37
C GLU A 46 23.98 -0.70 -16.97
N SER A 47 23.71 -0.87 -15.66
CA SER A 47 22.36 -0.86 -15.10
C SER A 47 22.34 -0.62 -13.59
N VAL A 48 21.75 0.50 -13.17
CA VAL A 48 21.52 0.81 -11.75
C VAL A 48 20.61 -0.22 -11.09
N THR A 49 19.59 -0.70 -11.82
CA THR A 49 18.67 -1.73 -11.30
C THR A 49 19.39 -3.04 -11.03
N ALA A 50 20.32 -3.45 -11.90
CA ALA A 50 21.12 -4.65 -11.69
C ALA A 50 22.03 -4.50 -10.47
N ALA A 51 22.70 -3.35 -10.32
CA ALA A 51 23.55 -3.05 -9.17
C ALA A 51 22.78 -3.07 -7.84
N ILE A 52 21.57 -2.52 -7.80
CA ILE A 52 20.68 -2.63 -6.61
C ILE A 52 20.30 -4.09 -6.35
N GLY A 53 20.02 -4.86 -7.40
CA GLY A 53 19.75 -6.29 -7.30
C GLY A 53 20.93 -7.08 -6.72
N TYR A 54 22.15 -6.79 -7.15
CA TYR A 54 23.37 -7.40 -6.62
C TYR A 54 23.60 -7.02 -5.16
N ALA A 55 23.33 -5.77 -4.78
CA ALA A 55 23.41 -5.30 -3.40
C ALA A 55 22.43 -6.03 -2.46
N LEU A 56 21.21 -6.34 -2.93
CA LEU A 56 20.19 -7.07 -2.15
C LEU A 56 20.62 -8.49 -1.78
N PHE A 57 21.44 -9.13 -2.62
CA PHE A 57 21.88 -10.52 -2.44
C PHE A 57 23.36 -10.64 -2.05
N ASP A 58 24.00 -9.53 -1.66
CA ASP A 58 25.41 -9.51 -1.23
C ASP A 58 26.38 -10.02 -2.31
N LEU A 59 26.11 -9.68 -3.58
CA LEU A 59 26.88 -10.13 -4.75
C LEU A 59 27.92 -9.08 -5.20
N GLU A 60 28.86 -8.75 -4.31
CA GLU A 60 29.82 -7.65 -4.49
C GLU A 60 30.66 -7.76 -5.78
N ALA A 61 31.08 -8.99 -6.15
CA ALA A 61 31.86 -9.23 -7.36
C ALA A 61 31.14 -8.82 -8.65
N LEU A 62 29.81 -8.99 -8.72
CA LEU A 62 29.01 -8.58 -9.87
C LEU A 62 28.71 -7.08 -9.86
N GLN A 63 28.69 -6.48 -8.67
CA GLN A 63 28.49 -5.05 -8.50
C GLN A 63 29.70 -4.23 -9.00
N GLN A 64 30.90 -4.74 -8.75
CA GLN A 64 32.16 -4.17 -9.25
C GLN A 64 32.22 -4.19 -10.79
N ASP A 65 31.77 -5.28 -11.41
CA ASP A 65 31.70 -5.42 -12.87
C ASP A 65 30.67 -4.46 -13.49
N ALA A 66 29.55 -4.23 -12.80
CA ALA A 66 28.52 -3.27 -13.20
C ALA A 66 28.92 -1.79 -13.01
N GLY A 67 30.10 -1.51 -12.45
CA GLY A 67 30.62 -0.15 -12.25
C GLY A 67 29.94 0.65 -11.15
N VAL A 68 29.16 0.01 -10.27
CA VAL A 68 28.44 0.68 -9.17
C VAL A 68 28.96 0.17 -7.83
N VAL A 69 29.54 1.05 -7.02
CA VAL A 69 30.11 0.70 -5.72
C VAL A 69 29.47 1.57 -4.63
N GLY A 70 29.36 1.07 -3.40
CA GLY A 70 28.81 1.84 -2.26
C GLY A 70 27.28 1.96 -2.24
N THR A 71 26.57 1.00 -2.85
CA THR A 71 25.09 0.95 -2.92
C THR A 71 24.44 0.61 -1.59
N GLU A 72 25.17 0.14 -0.58
CA GLU A 72 24.58 -0.35 0.67
C GLU A 72 23.87 0.77 1.45
N SER A 73 24.46 1.97 1.47
CA SER A 73 23.87 3.14 2.13
C SER A 73 22.55 3.56 1.47
N PHE A 74 22.52 3.53 0.14
CA PHE A 74 21.32 3.77 -0.65
C PHE A 74 20.27 2.67 -0.40
N LEU A 75 20.68 1.41 -0.39
CA LEU A 75 19.79 0.27 -0.16
C LEU A 75 19.16 0.32 1.24
N ALA A 76 19.94 0.66 2.26
CA ALA A 76 19.45 0.86 3.61
C ALA A 76 18.42 2.00 3.69
N ALA A 77 18.72 3.14 3.05
CA ALA A 77 17.78 4.26 2.97
C ALA A 77 16.50 3.89 2.20
N PHE A 78 16.62 3.15 1.09
CA PHE A 78 15.49 2.67 0.30
C PHE A 78 14.57 1.75 1.12
N LEU A 79 15.14 0.79 1.85
CA LEU A 79 14.38 -0.10 2.73
C LEU A 79 13.71 0.66 3.88
N LEU A 80 14.42 1.63 4.48
CA LEU A 80 13.85 2.50 5.52
C LEU A 80 12.64 3.28 4.99
N ILE A 81 12.74 3.84 3.78
CA ILE A 81 11.63 4.55 3.13
C ILE A 81 10.48 3.59 2.86
N ALA A 82 10.74 2.37 2.38
CA ALA A 82 9.69 1.38 2.12
C ALA A 82 8.89 1.07 3.40
N VAL A 83 9.57 0.83 4.52
CA VAL A 83 8.92 0.61 5.83
C VAL A 83 8.17 1.85 6.30
N ALA A 84 8.73 3.04 6.12
CA ALA A 84 8.07 4.28 6.51
C ALA A 84 6.80 4.55 5.68
N LEU A 85 6.83 4.25 4.38
CA LEU A 85 5.67 4.39 3.49
C LEU A 85 4.55 3.41 3.83
N ASP A 86 4.90 2.17 4.20
CA ASP A 86 3.93 1.16 4.68
C ASP A 86 3.19 1.65 5.92
N ALA A 87 3.93 2.07 6.95
CA ALA A 87 3.35 2.63 8.17
C ALA A 87 2.55 3.92 7.92
N ALA A 88 2.99 4.77 6.99
CA ALA A 88 2.28 5.99 6.62
C ALA A 88 0.95 5.69 5.91
N LEU A 89 0.91 4.65 5.07
CA LEU A 89 -0.31 4.19 4.42
C LEU A 89 -1.31 3.70 5.47
N ASP A 90 -0.87 2.85 6.39
CA ASP A 90 -1.69 2.35 7.50
C ASP A 90 -2.22 3.50 8.38
N ALA A 91 -1.36 4.44 8.76
CA ALA A 91 -1.76 5.61 9.52
C ALA A 91 -2.76 6.49 8.74
N SER A 92 -2.57 6.65 7.43
CA SER A 92 -3.49 7.41 6.58
C SER A 92 -4.87 6.75 6.52
N LEU A 93 -4.94 5.42 6.49
CA LEU A 93 -6.18 4.66 6.50
C LEU A 93 -6.90 4.79 7.85
N VAL A 94 -6.17 4.67 8.96
CA VAL A 94 -6.70 4.88 10.32
C VAL A 94 -7.23 6.32 10.49
N LEU A 95 -6.50 7.32 9.99
CA LEU A 95 -6.92 8.73 10.03
C LEU A 95 -8.10 9.05 9.10
N ALA A 96 -8.20 8.35 7.97
CA ALA A 96 -9.27 8.53 7.00
C ALA A 96 -10.59 7.92 7.49
N LYS A 97 -10.53 6.84 8.29
CA LYS A 97 -11.71 6.24 8.90
C LYS A 97 -12.32 7.24 9.89
N ARG A 98 -13.47 7.80 9.53
CA ARG A 98 -14.27 8.64 10.41
C ARG A 98 -15.20 7.76 11.22
N GLU A 99 -15.07 7.85 12.54
CA GLU A 99 -15.99 7.22 13.49
C GLU A 99 -16.86 8.31 14.10
N GLU A 100 -18.17 8.13 14.03
CA GLU A 100 -19.14 8.97 14.75
C GLU A 100 -19.82 8.08 15.79
N SER A 101 -19.71 8.46 17.06
CA SER A 101 -20.26 7.70 18.20
C SER A 101 -19.79 6.24 18.31
N GLY A 102 -18.60 5.92 17.78
CA GLY A 102 -18.01 4.57 17.83
C GLY A 102 -18.38 3.67 16.64
N GLU A 103 -19.21 4.15 15.72
CA GLU A 103 -19.57 3.43 14.50
C GLU A 103 -18.84 4.01 13.27
N PRO A 104 -18.29 3.17 12.38
CA PRO A 104 -17.68 3.63 11.13
C PRO A 104 -18.74 4.27 10.21
N VAL A 105 -18.57 5.55 9.89
CA VAL A 105 -19.49 6.25 8.98
C VAL A 105 -19.03 6.05 7.54
N SER A 106 -19.78 5.25 6.76
CA SER A 106 -19.51 5.09 5.33
C SER A 106 -20.12 6.26 4.55
N PRO A 107 -19.32 7.01 3.76
CA PRO A 107 -19.78 8.20 3.02
C PRO A 107 -20.76 7.88 1.88
N LEU A 108 -20.99 6.60 1.57
CA LEU A 108 -21.89 6.16 0.49
C LEU A 108 -23.27 5.70 0.99
N SER A 109 -23.46 5.55 2.31
CA SER A 109 -24.70 5.02 2.90
C SER A 109 -25.83 6.04 3.00
N SER A 110 -25.57 7.32 2.75
CA SER A 110 -26.55 8.40 2.95
C SER A 110 -27.48 8.67 1.75
N THR A 111 -27.46 7.82 0.71
CA THR A 111 -28.34 7.96 -0.46
C THR A 111 -29.20 6.72 -0.65
N SER A 112 -29.93 6.32 0.40
CA SER A 112 -31.16 5.56 0.21
C SER A 112 -32.32 6.57 0.28
N PRO A 113 -33.05 6.79 -0.83
CA PRO A 113 -34.27 7.58 -0.79
C PRO A 113 -35.27 6.91 0.16
N ASP A 114 -35.57 7.57 1.27
CA ASP A 114 -36.62 7.15 2.18
C ASP A 114 -37.94 7.00 1.42
N ASP A 115 -38.45 5.77 1.44
CA ASP A 115 -39.77 5.45 1.98
C ASP A 115 -40.87 6.49 1.73
N ALA A 116 -41.20 6.71 0.46
CA ALA A 116 -42.47 7.31 0.07
C ALA A 116 -43.55 6.22 -0.04
N GLY A 117 -43.98 5.71 1.11
CA GLY A 117 -45.32 5.19 1.38
C GLY A 117 -45.81 3.99 0.56
N THR A 118 -45.93 2.82 1.20
CA THR A 118 -47.21 2.14 1.47
C THR A 118 -46.98 0.69 1.93
N GLY A 119 -47.55 0.34 3.09
CA GLY A 119 -47.95 -1.04 3.40
C GLY A 119 -47.07 -1.76 4.43
N ALA A 120 -47.68 -1.99 5.60
CA ALA A 120 -47.15 -2.77 6.70
C ALA A 120 -46.56 -4.13 6.27
N ARG A 121 -45.27 -4.35 6.57
CA ARG A 121 -44.69 -5.68 6.80
C ARG A 121 -43.70 -5.60 7.96
N PRO A 122 -43.65 -6.61 8.86
CA PRO A 122 -42.77 -6.57 10.01
C PRO A 122 -41.32 -6.69 9.53
N ALA A 123 -40.47 -5.75 9.96
CA ALA A 123 -39.05 -5.76 9.69
C ALA A 123 -38.42 -7.03 10.30
N THR A 124 -38.01 -7.94 9.41
CA THR A 124 -37.10 -9.03 9.76
C THR A 124 -35.75 -8.39 10.08
N ASP A 125 -35.30 -8.66 11.29
CA ASP A 125 -33.99 -8.42 11.86
C ASP A 125 -32.86 -8.88 10.92
N SER A 126 -32.31 -7.97 10.12
CA SER A 126 -31.06 -8.21 9.41
C SER A 126 -29.87 -7.91 10.32
N ASN A 127 -29.73 -8.67 11.41
CA ASN A 127 -28.42 -8.89 12.03
C ASN A 127 -27.76 -10.08 11.32
N GLY A 128 -27.36 -9.86 10.07
CA GLY A 128 -26.72 -10.85 9.21
C GLY A 128 -25.20 -10.82 9.34
N PHE A 129 -24.69 -11.31 10.47
CA PHE A 129 -23.31 -11.79 10.57
C PHE A 129 -23.23 -13.12 9.80
N GLY A 130 -22.99 -13.06 8.49
CA GLY A 130 -22.56 -14.23 7.71
C GLY A 130 -21.03 -14.31 7.81
N GLY A 131 -20.42 -15.26 8.52
CA GLY A 131 -20.75 -16.68 8.49
C GLY A 131 -20.14 -17.25 7.21
N SER A 132 -18.88 -17.67 7.31
CA SER A 132 -18.10 -18.27 6.25
C SER A 132 -18.85 -19.41 5.57
N GLU A 133 -19.03 -19.36 4.26
CA GLU A 133 -19.31 -20.56 3.46
C GLU A 133 -18.46 -20.61 2.19
N PRO A 134 -17.99 -21.81 1.81
CA PRO A 134 -16.99 -22.01 0.78
C PRO A 134 -17.62 -21.85 -0.61
N THR A 135 -16.93 -21.11 -1.47
CA THR A 135 -17.27 -21.04 -2.89
C THR A 135 -17.02 -22.40 -3.54
N ALA A 136 -18.08 -23.20 -3.69
CA ALA A 136 -18.16 -24.26 -4.69
C ALA A 136 -18.56 -23.61 -6.02
N THR A 137 -17.62 -23.50 -6.96
CA THR A 137 -17.95 -23.21 -8.36
C THR A 137 -18.10 -24.51 -9.13
N ASP A 138 -19.32 -24.71 -9.62
CA ASP A 138 -19.76 -25.68 -10.62
C ASP A 138 -19.24 -25.35 -12.03
N GLY A 139 -18.87 -26.39 -12.79
CA GLY A 139 -19.00 -26.41 -14.25
C GLY A 139 -17.72 -26.49 -15.08
N GLY A 140 -17.48 -27.64 -15.73
CA GLY A 140 -16.65 -27.65 -16.96
C GLY A 140 -15.86 -28.91 -17.36
N ARG A 141 -16.57 -30.00 -17.66
CA ARG A 141 -16.34 -30.98 -18.76
C ARG A 141 -14.91 -31.49 -19.07
N SER A 142 -14.75 -32.80 -18.82
CA SER A 142 -13.93 -33.81 -19.50
C SER A 142 -13.11 -33.40 -20.73
N GLU A 143 -11.80 -33.66 -20.69
CA GLU A 143 -11.09 -34.30 -21.80
C GLU A 143 -9.77 -34.96 -21.31
N THR A 144 -9.70 -36.27 -21.58
CA THR A 144 -8.49 -37.06 -21.89
C THR A 144 -7.56 -37.51 -20.75
N ALA A 145 -7.75 -38.78 -20.37
CA ALA A 145 -6.73 -39.84 -20.30
C ALA A 145 -6.88 -40.72 -19.05
N ALA A 146 -7.95 -41.54 -19.03
CA ALA A 146 -7.97 -42.77 -18.25
C ALA A 146 -7.87 -43.92 -19.26
N GLY A 147 -6.67 -44.48 -19.39
CA GLY A 147 -6.47 -45.78 -20.01
C GLY A 147 -7.02 -46.84 -19.08
N ASP A 148 -8.05 -47.52 -19.56
CA ASP A 148 -8.68 -48.72 -19.03
C ASP A 148 -9.27 -49.36 -20.30
N ASP A 149 -9.14 -50.63 -20.64
CA ASP A 149 -8.72 -51.77 -19.85
C ASP A 149 -8.47 -52.92 -20.85
N SER A 150 -7.73 -53.92 -20.39
CA SER A 150 -7.72 -55.32 -20.81
C SER A 150 -8.70 -55.81 -21.93
N ASN A 151 -8.17 -56.52 -22.95
CA ASN A 151 -8.59 -57.87 -23.39
C ASN A 151 -8.08 -58.21 -24.81
N GLY A 152 -7.27 -59.26 -24.95
CA GLY A 152 -6.78 -59.74 -26.25
C GLY A 152 -5.95 -61.02 -26.15
N GLY A 153 -6.37 -61.97 -25.29
CA GLY A 153 -5.86 -63.34 -25.31
C GLY A 153 -6.68 -64.16 -26.29
N ASP A 154 -6.02 -64.62 -27.37
CA ASP A 154 -6.30 -65.82 -28.18
C ASP A 154 -6.16 -65.53 -29.68
N ARG A 155 -5.13 -66.12 -30.30
CA ARG A 155 -5.22 -67.18 -31.34
C ARG A 155 -3.93 -67.27 -32.16
N GLN A 156 -3.33 -68.46 -32.08
CA GLN A 156 -2.71 -69.29 -33.13
C GLN A 156 -1.88 -68.61 -34.22
#